data_AF-A0A857JAQ0-F1
#
_entry.id   AF-A0A857JAQ0-F1
#
_cell.length_a   1.000
_cell.length_b   1.000
_cell.length_c   1.000
_cell.angle_alpha   90.00
_cell.angle_beta   90.00
_cell.angle_gamma   90.00
#
_symmetry.space_group_name_H-M   'P 1'
#
loop_
_entity.id
_entity.type
_entity.pdbx_description
1 polymer ?
#
loop_
_entity_poly.entity_id
_entity_poly.type
_entity_poly.pdbx_seq_one_letter_code
_entity_poly.pdbx_strand_id
1 'polypeptide(L)'
;MEPESRLSRILAKGDQPELPPDPLPELTAILMDAGPTQPSGMGPVPLTATELRAWQQGTATYLTRWEFRLVLRLSAEYLAELQRASDPLRPPPWINKPTPERRVSVAKHIRNLLRD
;
A
#
# COMPACT_ATOMS: atom_id res chain seq x y z
N MET A 1 -7.07 -11.25 20.65
CA MET A 1 -7.86 -10.21 19.97
C MET A 1 -6.86 -9.46 19.12
N GLU A 2 -6.95 -9.56 17.80
CA GLU A 2 -6.03 -8.81 16.92
C GLU A 2 -6.23 -7.30 17.14
N PRO A 3 -5.15 -6.51 17.26
CA PRO A 3 -5.28 -5.06 17.39
C PRO A 3 -5.97 -4.46 16.16
N GLU A 4 -6.87 -3.50 16.37
CA GLU A 4 -7.56 -2.81 15.28
C GLU A 4 -6.56 -2.16 14.30
N SER A 5 -6.62 -2.55 13.03
CA SER A 5 -5.71 -2.00 12.02
C SER A 5 -5.99 -0.52 11.75
N ARG A 6 -4.95 0.23 11.37
CA ARG A 6 -5.09 1.64 10.95
C ARG A 6 -6.13 1.81 9.84
N LEU A 7 -6.12 0.89 8.86
CA LEU A 7 -7.07 0.93 7.74
C LEU A 7 -8.51 0.74 8.24
N SER A 8 -8.75 -0.21 9.14
CA SER A 8 -10.07 -0.45 9.74
C SER A 8 -10.60 0.82 10.42
N ARG A 9 -9.75 1.55 11.15
CA ARG A 9 -10.12 2.80 11.82
C ARG A 9 -10.46 3.94 10.86
N ILE A 10 -9.74 4.03 9.74
CA ILE A 10 -10.02 5.02 8.68
C ILE A 10 -11.39 4.72 8.06
N LEU A 11 -11.63 3.46 7.66
CA LEU A 11 -12.88 3.04 7.03
C LEU A 11 -14.08 3.16 7.97
N ALA A 12 -13.91 2.87 9.27
CA ALA A 12 -14.96 3.01 10.29
C ALA A 12 -15.46 4.46 10.45
N LYS A 13 -14.64 5.46 10.09
CA LYS A 13 -15.02 6.88 10.07
C LYS A 13 -15.71 7.31 8.77
N GLY A 14 -15.81 6.42 7.78
CA GLY A 14 -16.26 6.73 6.43
C GLY A 14 -15.22 7.47 5.58
N ASP A 15 -13.98 7.57 6.07
CA ASP A 15 -12.87 8.17 5.33
C ASP A 15 -12.22 7.15 4.39
N GLN A 16 -11.53 7.63 3.36
CA GLN A 16 -10.68 6.81 2.50
C GLN A 16 -9.21 7.07 2.81
N PRO A 17 -8.34 6.03 2.72
CA PRO A 17 -6.91 6.23 2.89
C PRO A 17 -6.37 7.16 1.80
N GLU A 18 -5.57 8.13 2.21
CA GLU A 18 -4.87 9.00 1.27
C GLU A 18 -3.77 8.20 0.58
N LEU A 19 -3.83 8.12 -0.76
CA LEU A 19 -2.83 7.42 -1.58
C LEU A 19 -1.97 8.42 -2.35
N PRO A 20 -0.70 8.07 -2.65
CA PRO A 20 0.11 8.85 -3.57
C PRO A 20 -0.52 8.88 -4.96
N PRO A 21 -0.22 9.89 -5.79
CA PRO A 21 -0.52 9.82 -7.22
C PRO A 21 0.19 8.60 -7.82
N ASP A 22 -0.55 7.81 -8.59
CA ASP A 22 -0.01 6.65 -9.30
C ASP A 22 0.23 7.01 -10.77
N PRO A 23 1.50 7.18 -11.19
CA PRO A 23 1.82 7.54 -12.57
C PRO A 23 1.63 6.38 -13.56
N LEU A 24 1.52 5.12 -13.10
CA LEU A 24 1.44 3.92 -13.93
C LEU A 24 0.43 2.92 -13.34
N PRO A 25 -0.87 3.28 -13.28
CA PRO A 25 -1.88 2.49 -12.59
C PRO A 25 -2.07 1.09 -13.17
N GLU A 26 -1.85 0.92 -14.48
CA GLU A 26 -1.82 -0.38 -15.15
C GLU A 26 -0.81 -1.35 -14.52
N LEU A 27 0.40 -0.91 -14.15
CA LEU A 27 1.41 -1.80 -13.55
C LEU A 27 1.10 -2.14 -12.10
N THR A 28 0.54 -1.19 -11.35
CA THR A 28 0.02 -1.44 -10.01
C THR A 28 -1.14 -2.44 -10.06
N ALA A 29 -2.06 -2.29 -11.01
CA ALA A 29 -3.16 -3.23 -11.22
C ALA A 29 -2.65 -4.64 -11.59
N ILE A 30 -1.66 -4.74 -12.49
CA ILE A 30 -1.02 -6.00 -12.84
C ILE A 30 -0.40 -6.68 -11.62
N LEU A 31 0.31 -5.93 -10.76
CA LEU A 31 0.88 -6.49 -9.53
C LEU A 31 -0.21 -7.04 -8.60
N MET A 32 -1.29 -6.27 -8.42
CA MET A 32 -2.38 -6.66 -7.53
C MET A 32 -3.16 -7.86 -8.08
N ASP A 33 -3.33 -7.94 -9.39
CA ASP A 33 -3.98 -9.06 -10.08
C ASP A 33 -3.12 -10.33 -10.05
N ALA A 34 -1.81 -10.22 -10.31
CA ALA A 34 -0.87 -11.34 -10.23
C ALA A 34 -0.66 -11.88 -8.80
N GLY A 35 -1.09 -11.10 -7.80
CA GLY A 35 -0.79 -11.33 -6.39
C GLY A 35 0.55 -10.69 -6.02
N PRO A 36 0.57 -9.66 -5.15
CA PRO A 36 1.79 -8.90 -4.86
C PRO A 36 2.84 -9.72 -4.08
N THR A 37 2.45 -10.86 -3.51
CA THR A 37 3.31 -11.81 -2.81
C THR A 37 2.83 -13.24 -3.06
N GLN A 38 3.68 -14.20 -2.74
CA GLN A 38 3.41 -15.63 -2.84
C GLN A 38 3.59 -16.31 -1.48
N PRO A 39 2.77 -17.32 -1.16
CA PRO A 39 2.92 -18.06 0.09
C PRO A 39 4.19 -18.92 0.06
N SER A 40 4.93 -18.94 1.17
CA SER A 40 6.01 -19.90 1.41
C SER A 40 5.90 -20.50 2.80
N GLY A 41 6.66 -21.56 3.08
CA GLY A 41 6.69 -22.21 4.39
C GLY A 41 7.13 -21.31 5.55
N MET A 42 7.84 -20.20 5.28
CA MET A 42 8.30 -19.23 6.28
C MET A 42 7.56 -17.89 6.22
N GLY A 43 6.43 -17.82 5.52
CA GLY A 43 5.66 -16.60 5.31
C GLY A 43 5.68 -16.12 3.84
N PRO A 44 5.14 -14.93 3.55
CA PRO A 44 5.05 -14.43 2.19
C PRO A 44 6.44 -14.10 1.62
N VAL A 45 6.64 -14.39 0.34
CA VAL A 45 7.82 -14.01 -0.45
C VAL A 45 7.39 -13.17 -1.66
N PRO A 46 8.29 -12.36 -2.25
CA PRO A 46 7.98 -11.64 -3.48
C PRO A 46 7.74 -12.60 -4.64
N LEU A 47 7.05 -12.11 -5.68
CA LEU A 47 6.94 -12.78 -6.97
C LEU A 47 8.32 -13.09 -7.55
N THR A 48 8.43 -14.27 -8.11
CA THR A 48 9.56 -14.72 -8.91
C THR A 48 9.29 -14.51 -10.39
N ALA A 49 10.35 -14.54 -11.20
CA ALA A 49 10.23 -14.47 -12.65
C ALA A 49 9.41 -15.63 -13.23
N THR A 50 9.41 -16.81 -12.57
CA THR A 50 8.64 -17.96 -13.00
C THR A 50 7.14 -17.74 -12.81
N GLU A 51 6.73 -17.22 -11.66
CA GLU A 51 5.32 -16.94 -11.38
C GLU A 51 4.79 -15.81 -12.26
N LEU A 52 5.56 -14.75 -12.44
CA LEU A 52 5.14 -13.65 -13.33
C LEU A 52 5.01 -14.13 -14.79
N ARG A 53 5.90 -15.03 -15.24
CA ARG A 53 5.75 -15.67 -16.57
C ARG A 53 4.52 -16.56 -16.66
N ALA A 54 4.21 -17.32 -15.61
CA ALA A 54 3.01 -18.15 -15.57
C ALA A 54 1.74 -17.28 -15.60
N TRP A 55 1.72 -16.17 -14.86
CA TRP A 55 0.63 -15.19 -14.91
C TRP A 55 0.47 -14.62 -16.33
N GLN A 56 1.56 -14.17 -16.97
CA GLN A 56 1.52 -13.67 -18.34
C GLN A 56 0.94 -14.68 -19.35
N GLN A 57 1.25 -15.97 -19.17
CA GLN A 57 0.71 -17.04 -20.00
C GLN A 57 -0.79 -17.26 -19.74
N GLY A 58 -1.22 -17.26 -18.48
CA GLY A 58 -2.61 -17.46 -18.10
C GLY A 58 -3.53 -16.29 -18.49
N THR A 59 -3.02 -15.06 -18.46
CA THR A 59 -3.77 -13.85 -18.80
C THR A 59 -3.58 -13.41 -20.25
N ALA A 60 -2.74 -14.09 -21.02
CA ALA A 60 -2.31 -13.69 -22.37
C ALA A 60 -1.77 -12.23 -22.43
N THR A 61 -1.22 -11.73 -21.31
CA THR A 61 -0.67 -10.38 -21.21
C THR A 61 0.86 -10.41 -21.35
N TYR A 62 1.41 -9.59 -22.25
CA TYR A 62 2.84 -9.57 -22.54
C TYR A 62 3.50 -8.27 -22.08
N LEU A 63 4.19 -8.34 -20.94
CA LEU A 63 4.99 -7.23 -20.41
C LEU A 63 6.25 -7.03 -21.23
N THR A 64 6.59 -5.77 -21.49
CA THR A 64 7.91 -5.39 -21.98
C THR A 64 8.99 -5.67 -20.93
N ARG A 65 10.26 -5.61 -21.35
CA ARG A 65 11.40 -5.91 -20.47
C ARG A 65 11.42 -5.06 -19.20
N TRP A 66 11.08 -3.77 -19.29
CA TRP A 66 11.16 -2.87 -18.14
C TRP A 66 9.97 -3.04 -17.21
N GLU A 67 8.76 -3.27 -17.74
CA GLU A 67 7.55 -3.55 -16.96
C GLU A 67 7.70 -4.83 -16.16
N PHE A 68 8.19 -5.90 -16.81
CA PHE A 68 8.47 -7.17 -16.13
C PHE A 68 9.40 -7.00 -14.92
N ARG A 69 10.48 -6.24 -15.10
CA ARG A 69 11.44 -5.95 -14.02
C ARG A 69 10.81 -5.06 -12.94
N LEU A 70 9.99 -4.10 -13.34
CA LEU A 70 9.33 -3.19 -12.42
C LEU A 70 8.31 -3.93 -11.55
N VAL A 71 7.47 -4.80 -12.11
CA VAL A 71 6.50 -5.60 -11.36
C VAL A 71 7.19 -6.47 -10.31
N LEU A 72 8.28 -7.16 -10.66
CA LEU A 72 9.07 -7.94 -9.68
C LEU A 72 9.64 -7.07 -8.57
N ARG A 73 10.13 -5.86 -8.91
CA ARG A 73 10.62 -4.90 -7.90
C ARG A 73 9.49 -4.41 -7.01
N LEU A 74 8.33 -4.05 -7.57
CA LEU A 74 7.17 -3.59 -6.82
C LEU A 74 6.67 -4.67 -5.84
N SER A 75 6.69 -5.94 -6.25
CA SER A 75 6.38 -7.06 -5.35
C SER A 75 7.32 -7.12 -4.14
N ALA A 76 8.64 -6.95 -4.35
CA ALA A 76 9.61 -6.93 -3.27
C ALA A 76 9.42 -5.73 -2.33
N GLU A 77 9.20 -4.53 -2.88
CA GLU A 77 8.93 -3.32 -2.10
C GLU A 77 7.59 -3.41 -1.34
N TYR A 78 6.57 -4.01 -1.95
CA TYR A 78 5.28 -4.26 -1.31
C TYR A 78 5.46 -5.15 -0.07
N LEU A 79 6.17 -6.28 -0.19
CA LEU A 79 6.42 -7.15 0.96
C LEU A 79 7.25 -6.44 2.03
N ALA A 80 8.27 -5.68 1.64
CA ALA A 80 9.07 -4.93 2.58
C ALA A 80 8.23 -3.91 3.36
N GLU A 81 7.35 -3.16 2.69
CA GLU A 81 6.48 -2.21 3.39
C GLU A 81 5.39 -2.92 4.19
N LEU A 82 4.84 -4.04 3.72
CA LEU A 82 3.89 -4.86 4.48
C LEU A 82 4.48 -5.30 5.82
N GLN A 83 5.74 -5.76 5.82
CA GLN A 83 6.45 -6.12 7.05
C GLN A 83 6.68 -4.90 7.96
N ARG A 84 7.12 -3.77 7.40
CA ARG A 84 7.34 -2.55 8.20
C ARG A 84 6.04 -1.97 8.76
N ALA A 85 4.93 -2.10 8.03
CA ALA A 85 3.61 -1.62 8.43
C ALA A 85 2.99 -2.45 9.56
N SER A 86 3.57 -3.62 9.89
CA SER A 86 3.16 -4.41 11.05
C SER A 86 3.49 -3.74 12.38
N ASP A 87 4.47 -2.81 12.41
CA ASP A 87 4.75 -1.99 13.59
C ASP A 87 3.61 -0.96 13.79
N PRO A 88 2.88 -1.00 14.93
CA PRO A 88 1.79 -0.07 15.21
C PRO A 88 2.21 1.41 15.19
N LEU A 89 3.48 1.69 15.49
CA LEU A 89 4.04 3.05 15.53
C LEU A 89 4.59 3.52 14.17
N ARG A 90 4.65 2.65 13.15
CA ARG A 90 5.08 3.00 11.80
C ARG A 90 4.21 4.11 11.23
N PRO A 91 4.72 5.29 10.84
CA PRO A 91 3.90 6.32 10.20
C PRO A 91 3.29 5.81 8.87
N PRO A 92 2.19 6.39 8.38
CA PRO A 92 1.67 6.06 7.07
C PRO A 92 2.72 6.39 5.98
N PRO A 93 2.85 5.56 4.93
CA PRO A 93 3.86 5.73 3.89
C PRO A 93 3.63 6.98 3.02
N TRP A 94 2.39 7.48 2.99
CA TRP A 94 2.03 8.71 2.31
C TRP A 94 1.23 9.64 3.24
N ILE A 95 1.56 10.92 3.20
CA ILE A 95 0.87 11.98 3.93
C ILE A 95 0.74 13.17 2.99
N ASN A 96 -0.48 13.55 2.60
CA ASN A 96 -0.64 14.82 1.88
C ASN A 96 -0.32 15.99 2.82
N LYS A 97 0.34 17.02 2.30
CA LYS A 97 0.53 18.25 3.06
C LYS A 97 -0.86 18.79 3.43
N PRO A 98 -1.15 19.02 4.73
CA PRO A 98 -2.45 19.51 5.14
C PRO A 98 -2.70 20.89 4.52
N THR A 99 -3.86 21.05 3.90
CA THR A 99 -4.29 22.35 3.35
C THR A 99 -4.36 23.40 4.46
N PRO A 100 -4.23 24.70 4.17
CA PRO A 100 -4.34 25.76 5.18
C PRO A 100 -5.59 25.64 6.04
N GLU A 101 -6.72 25.27 5.44
CA GLU A 101 -8.02 25.09 6.11
C GLU A 101 -7.98 23.92 7.10
N ARG A 102 -7.36 22.80 6.69
CA ARG A 102 -7.21 21.60 7.55
C ARG A 102 -6.29 21.91 8.73
N ARG A 103 -5.24 22.72 8.55
CA ARG A 103 -4.37 23.18 9.65
C ARG A 103 -5.14 24.03 10.66
N VAL A 104 -6.00 24.94 10.21
CA VAL A 104 -6.84 25.77 11.09
C VAL A 104 -7.84 24.92 11.87
N SER A 105 -8.51 23.96 11.22
CA SER A 105 -9.44 23.03 11.88
C SER A 105 -8.75 22.20 12.96
N VAL A 106 -7.61 21.59 12.64
CA VAL A 106 -6.81 20.79 13.59
C VAL A 106 -6.35 21.67 14.76
N ALA A 107 -5.85 22.87 14.51
CA ALA A 107 -5.43 23.80 15.57
C ALA A 107 -6.59 24.19 16.50
N LYS A 108 -7.80 24.39 15.95
CA LYS A 108 -9.01 24.67 16.74
C LYS A 108 -9.40 23.46 17.59
N HIS A 109 -9.34 22.25 17.03
CA HIS A 109 -9.63 21.02 17.76
C HIS A 109 -8.65 20.80 18.92
N ILE A 110 -7.35 20.93 18.67
CA ILE A 110 -6.31 20.83 19.71
C ILE A 110 -6.54 21.88 20.80
N ARG A 111 -6.84 23.13 20.43
CA ARG A 111 -7.12 24.20 21.39
C ARG A 111 -8.32 23.88 22.29
N ASN A 112 -9.37 23.26 21.75
CA ASN A 112 -10.54 22.86 22.53
C ASN A 112 -10.20 21.73 23.51
N LEU A 113 -9.42 20.73 23.08
CA LEU A 113 -8.97 19.64 23.96
C LEU A 113 -8.06 20.09 25.11
N LEU A 114 -7.29 21.17 24.91
CA LEU A 114 -6.41 21.73 25.94
C LEU A 114 -7.12 22.69 26.91
N ARG A 115 -8.41 22.94 26.69
CA ARG A 115 -9.20 23.88 27.51
C ARG A 115 -10.07 23.16 28.55
N ASP A 116 -10.16 21.84 28.46
CA ASP A 116 -10.74 20.93 29.44
C ASP A 116 -9.64 20.30 30.31
#